data_AF-A0A843SRU2-F1
#
_entry.id   AF-A0A843SRU2-F1
#
_cell.length_a   1.000
_cell.length_b   1.000
_cell.length_c   1.000
_cell.angle_alpha   90.00
_cell.angle_beta   90.00
_cell.angle_gamma   90.00
#
_symmetry.space_group_name_H-M   'P 1'
#
loop_
_entity.id
_entity.type
_entity.pdbx_description
1 polymer ?
#
loop_
_entity_poly.entity_id
_entity_poly.type
_entity_poly.pdbx_seq_one_letter_code
_entity_poly.pdbx_strand_id
1 'polypeptide(L)'
;DRWRDYTALTIERGDAAGNSHRANRFEFHRQVSKIGKPLDKTEWSMTPPTVNAYYNPLENNINFPAGILQPPFYSASADRGVNFGGAGAVIGHELTHGFDDQGRQFDARGNLNDWWTAADAKAFTERTSCIVDQYAGYTAIDDVKLNGQLTLGENTADNGGLRVALMAYVASLAGGEPRVLDGFTSEQRVFMGWAQVWCENRRPEYERLQAQTNPHAPGRYRVNGVVSNMPEFQKAFSCKPDAPMVRPRTCRVW
;
A
#
# COMPACT_ATOMS: atom_id res chain seq x y z
N ASP A 1 -7.73 -25.48 -7.05
CA ASP A 1 -7.87 -24.96 -5.68
C ASP A 1 -8.01 -26.08 -4.67
N ARG A 2 -7.21 -26.04 -3.60
CA ARG A 2 -7.30 -26.96 -2.47
C ARG A 2 -7.67 -26.15 -1.23
N TRP A 3 -8.86 -26.40 -0.69
CA TRP A 3 -9.32 -25.75 0.53
C TRP A 3 -8.52 -26.21 1.75
N ARG A 4 -8.41 -25.33 2.76
CA ARG A 4 -7.82 -25.69 4.05
C ARG A 4 -8.70 -26.75 4.72
N ASP A 5 -8.08 -27.85 5.11
CA ASP A 5 -8.75 -28.95 5.80
C ASP A 5 -8.86 -28.64 7.29
N TYR A 6 -10.09 -28.61 7.81
CA TYR A 6 -10.42 -28.37 9.22
C TYR A 6 -10.96 -29.61 9.94
N THR A 7 -10.85 -30.80 9.35
CA THR A 7 -11.37 -32.05 9.95
C THR A 7 -10.81 -32.34 11.34
N ALA A 8 -9.58 -31.91 11.63
CA ALA A 8 -8.95 -32.05 12.95
C ALA A 8 -9.38 -30.97 13.98
N LEU A 9 -10.19 -29.97 13.58
CA LEU A 9 -10.67 -28.91 14.46
C LEU A 9 -12.07 -29.25 15.00
N THR A 10 -12.15 -29.50 16.30
CA THR A 10 -13.43 -29.71 17.00
C THR A 10 -14.00 -28.39 17.53
N ILE A 11 -15.28 -28.14 17.22
CA ILE A 11 -16.04 -27.00 17.72
C ILE A 11 -17.24 -27.50 18.53
N GLU A 12 -17.40 -26.98 19.75
CA GLU A 12 -18.43 -27.37 20.71
C GLU A 12 -19.38 -26.19 20.98
N ARG A 13 -20.68 -26.43 20.88
CA ARG A 13 -21.70 -25.41 21.15
C ARG A 13 -21.72 -25.11 22.66
N GLY A 14 -21.66 -23.82 23.02
CA GLY A 14 -21.66 -23.37 24.41
C GLY A 14 -20.28 -23.26 25.07
N ASP A 15 -19.21 -23.69 24.39
CA ASP A 15 -17.83 -23.64 24.89
C ASP A 15 -16.95 -22.69 24.04
N ALA A 16 -17.25 -21.39 24.11
CA ALA A 16 -16.51 -20.39 23.33
C ALA A 16 -15.00 -20.34 23.68
N ALA A 17 -14.67 -20.45 24.97
CA ALA A 17 -13.28 -20.43 25.43
C ALA A 17 -12.51 -21.66 24.96
N GLY A 18 -13.07 -22.86 25.10
CA GLY A 18 -12.44 -24.07 24.61
C GLY A 18 -12.36 -24.11 23.08
N ASN A 19 -13.34 -23.56 22.36
CA ASN A 19 -13.27 -23.40 20.90
C ASN A 19 -12.07 -22.53 20.49
N SER A 20 -11.84 -21.42 21.18
CA SER A 20 -10.68 -20.56 20.92
C SER A 20 -9.36 -21.31 21.16
N HIS A 21 -9.25 -22.05 22.27
CA HIS A 21 -8.05 -22.83 22.56
C HIS A 21 -7.81 -23.94 21.52
N ARG A 22 -8.87 -24.67 21.13
CA ARG A 22 -8.80 -25.72 20.10
C ARG A 22 -8.39 -25.16 18.74
N ALA A 23 -8.92 -24.00 18.35
CA ALA A 23 -8.56 -23.32 17.10
C ALA A 23 -7.09 -22.87 17.10
N ASN A 24 -6.61 -22.26 18.18
CA ASN A 24 -5.20 -21.85 18.31
C ASN A 24 -4.26 -23.05 18.26
N ARG A 25 -4.60 -24.15 18.94
CA ARG A 25 -3.81 -25.39 18.91
C ARG A 25 -3.79 -26.01 17.51
N PHE A 26 -4.93 -26.04 16.82
CA PHE A 26 -5.02 -26.51 15.43
C PHE A 26 -4.10 -25.70 14.51
N GLU A 27 -4.16 -24.36 14.57
CA GLU A 27 -3.34 -23.50 13.71
C GLU A 27 -1.84 -23.63 14.04
N PHE A 28 -1.48 -23.73 15.33
CA PHE A 28 -0.11 -24.00 15.74
C PHE A 28 0.43 -25.30 15.12
N HIS A 29 -0.31 -26.41 15.25
CA HIS A 29 0.09 -27.68 14.66
C HIS A 29 0.19 -27.61 13.14
N ARG A 30 -0.70 -26.85 12.47
CA ARG A 30 -0.64 -26.63 11.03
C ARG A 30 0.65 -25.92 10.60
N GLN A 31 1.05 -24.87 11.31
CA GLN A 31 2.28 -24.13 11.00
C GLN A 31 3.54 -24.96 11.27
N VAL A 32 3.62 -25.62 12.43
CA VAL A 32 4.76 -26.48 12.77
C VAL A 32 4.88 -27.66 11.80
N SER A 33 3.76 -28.18 11.30
CA SER A 33 3.73 -29.26 10.32
C SER A 33 4.29 -28.88 8.94
N LYS A 34 4.64 -27.60 8.70
CA LYS A 34 5.34 -27.16 7.49
C LYS A 34 6.86 -27.36 7.56
N ILE A 35 7.42 -27.52 8.77
CA ILE A 35 8.87 -27.72 8.95
C ILE A 35 9.32 -28.99 8.21
N GLY A 36 10.39 -28.88 7.43
CA GLY A 36 10.93 -29.98 6.62
C GLY A 36 10.17 -30.25 5.32
N LYS A 37 9.16 -29.44 4.97
CA LYS A 37 8.41 -29.54 3.70
C LYS A 37 8.82 -28.40 2.75
N PRO A 38 8.65 -28.58 1.43
CA PRO A 38 8.79 -27.48 0.47
C PRO A 38 7.82 -26.34 0.75
N LEU A 39 8.19 -25.13 0.32
CA LEU A 39 7.30 -23.96 0.34
C LEU A 39 6.06 -24.21 -0.52
N ASP A 40 4.88 -24.01 0.06
CA ASP A 40 3.61 -24.03 -0.66
C ASP A 40 3.28 -22.64 -1.19
N LYS A 41 3.59 -22.39 -2.46
CA LYS A 41 3.32 -21.10 -3.14
C LYS A 41 1.83 -20.83 -3.44
N THR A 42 0.94 -21.74 -3.05
CA THR A 42 -0.52 -21.56 -3.19
C THR A 42 -1.16 -21.08 -1.89
N GLU A 43 -0.40 -20.97 -0.80
CA GLU A 43 -0.92 -20.54 0.49
C GLU A 43 -1.07 -19.02 0.57
N TRP A 44 -2.19 -18.57 1.13
CA TRP A 44 -2.48 -17.15 1.36
C TRP A 44 -2.34 -16.80 2.83
N SER A 45 -1.79 -15.62 3.10
CA SER A 45 -1.68 -15.04 4.45
C SER A 45 -2.92 -14.25 4.88
N MET A 46 -3.80 -13.93 3.92
CA MET A 46 -5.09 -13.29 4.16
C MET A 46 -6.24 -14.13 3.64
N THR A 47 -7.39 -14.07 4.31
CA THR A 47 -8.61 -14.74 3.86
C THR A 47 -9.32 -13.93 2.76
N PRO A 48 -10.10 -14.56 1.86
CA PRO A 48 -10.82 -13.85 0.81
C PRO A 48 -11.68 -12.65 1.24
N PRO A 49 -12.42 -12.66 2.38
CA PRO A 49 -13.24 -11.52 2.79
C PRO A 49 -12.45 -10.37 3.44
N THR A 50 -11.14 -10.51 3.63
CA THR A 50 -10.31 -9.44 4.22
C THR A 50 -10.28 -8.23 3.29
N VAL A 51 -10.57 -7.03 3.82
CA VAL A 51 -10.44 -5.76 3.08
C VAL A 51 -9.02 -5.24 3.27
N ASN A 52 -8.07 -5.82 2.55
CA ASN A 52 -6.68 -5.42 2.55
C ASN A 52 -5.96 -5.99 1.30
N ALA A 53 -4.69 -5.68 1.11
CA ALA A 53 -3.80 -6.30 0.14
C ALA A 53 -2.42 -6.56 0.79
N TYR A 54 -1.57 -7.34 0.13
CA TYR A 54 -0.18 -7.52 0.57
C TYR A 54 0.76 -8.01 -0.53
N TYR A 55 2.03 -7.64 -0.37
CA TYR A 55 3.19 -8.23 -1.02
C TYR A 55 3.88 -9.25 -0.09
N ASN A 56 4.36 -10.36 -0.66
CA ASN A 56 5.21 -11.32 0.06
C ASN A 56 6.60 -11.40 -0.61
N PRO A 57 7.67 -10.95 0.05
CA PRO A 57 9.02 -10.98 -0.52
C PRO A 57 9.54 -12.40 -0.77
N LEU A 58 9.19 -13.38 0.08
CA LEU A 58 9.69 -14.75 -0.02
C LEU A 58 9.07 -15.52 -1.20
N GLU A 59 7.87 -15.13 -1.62
CA GLU A 59 7.18 -15.72 -2.76
C GLU A 59 7.25 -14.84 -4.00
N ASN A 60 7.67 -13.59 -3.85
CA ASN A 60 7.63 -12.54 -4.85
C ASN A 60 6.26 -12.44 -5.55
N ASN A 61 5.20 -12.33 -4.75
CA ASN A 61 3.83 -12.21 -5.22
C ASN A 61 3.08 -11.05 -4.54
N ILE A 62 2.06 -10.56 -5.23
CA ILE A 62 1.11 -9.55 -4.75
C ILE A 62 -0.28 -10.19 -4.70
N ASN A 63 -1.03 -9.91 -3.65
CA ASN A 63 -2.27 -10.61 -3.36
C ASN A 63 -3.39 -9.62 -3.04
N PHE A 64 -4.53 -9.80 -3.72
CA PHE A 64 -5.72 -8.96 -3.55
C PHE A 64 -6.91 -9.86 -3.18
N PRO A 65 -7.19 -10.05 -1.89
CA PRO A 65 -8.41 -10.69 -1.42
C PRO A 65 -9.66 -10.11 -2.10
N ALA A 66 -10.68 -10.93 -2.33
CA ALA A 66 -11.94 -10.47 -2.92
C ALA A 66 -12.57 -9.31 -2.11
N GLY A 67 -12.33 -9.25 -0.80
CA GLY A 67 -12.79 -8.19 0.08
C GLY A 67 -12.27 -6.79 -0.24
N ILE A 68 -11.10 -6.61 -0.88
CA ILE A 68 -10.65 -5.27 -1.30
C ILE A 68 -11.18 -4.88 -2.69
N LEU A 69 -11.64 -5.84 -3.50
CA LEU A 69 -12.11 -5.63 -4.88
C LEU A 69 -13.57 -5.15 -4.94
N GLN A 70 -13.87 -4.10 -4.19
CA GLN A 70 -15.18 -3.47 -4.08
C GLN A 70 -15.06 -1.93 -3.99
N PRO A 71 -16.15 -1.16 -4.15
CA PRO A 71 -16.11 0.28 -3.94
C PRO A 71 -15.61 0.64 -2.53
N PRO A 72 -14.84 1.73 -2.36
CA PRO A 72 -14.43 2.69 -3.39
C PRO A 72 -13.19 2.28 -4.21
N PHE A 73 -12.57 1.13 -3.95
CA PHE A 73 -11.35 0.71 -4.65
C PHE A 73 -11.64 0.29 -6.09
N TYR A 74 -12.63 -0.57 -6.31
CA TYR A 74 -12.97 -1.09 -7.63
C TYR A 74 -14.47 -1.24 -7.84
N SER A 75 -14.94 -0.81 -9.01
CA SER A 75 -16.22 -1.22 -9.57
C SER A 75 -16.12 -1.30 -11.10
N ALA A 76 -16.63 -2.39 -11.68
CA ALA A 76 -16.70 -2.55 -13.13
C ALA A 76 -17.56 -1.46 -13.82
N SER A 77 -18.49 -0.82 -13.07
CA SER A 77 -19.35 0.25 -13.58
C SER A 77 -18.86 1.67 -13.27
N ALA A 78 -17.79 1.82 -12.48
CA ALA A 78 -17.24 3.14 -12.14
C ALA A 78 -16.39 3.72 -13.29
N ASP A 79 -16.19 5.05 -13.25
CA ASP A 79 -15.21 5.70 -14.13
C ASP A 79 -13.83 5.08 -13.93
N ARG A 80 -13.12 4.85 -15.04
CA ARG A 80 -11.80 4.20 -15.02
C ARG A 80 -10.81 5.00 -14.17
N GLY A 81 -10.84 6.34 -14.22
CA GLY A 81 -9.95 7.18 -13.43
C GLY A 81 -10.08 6.90 -11.93
N VAL A 82 -11.30 6.72 -11.44
CA VAL A 82 -11.56 6.34 -10.04
C VAL A 82 -10.99 4.96 -9.72
N ASN A 83 -11.20 3.95 -10.58
CA ASN A 83 -10.62 2.61 -10.39
C ASN A 83 -9.08 2.63 -10.39
N PHE A 84 -8.45 3.44 -11.24
CA PHE A 84 -6.99 3.58 -11.25
C PHE A 84 -6.49 4.33 -10.01
N GLY A 85 -7.21 5.35 -9.53
CA GLY A 85 -6.88 6.04 -8.27
C GLY A 85 -7.11 5.18 -7.02
N GLY A 86 -8.07 4.26 -7.06
CA GLY A 86 -8.35 3.29 -6.01
C GLY A 86 -7.53 2.02 -6.18
N ALA A 87 -8.14 0.96 -6.72
CA ALA A 87 -7.50 -0.34 -6.87
C ALA A 87 -6.21 -0.30 -7.71
N GLY A 88 -6.11 0.54 -8.73
CA GLY A 88 -4.88 0.70 -9.51
C GLY A 88 -3.71 1.20 -8.67
N ALA A 89 -3.94 2.17 -7.78
CA ALA A 89 -2.93 2.68 -6.87
C ALA A 89 -2.56 1.64 -5.81
N VAL A 90 -3.51 0.85 -5.30
CA VAL A 90 -3.22 -0.30 -4.41
C VAL A 90 -2.38 -1.35 -5.14
N ILE A 91 -2.70 -1.69 -6.40
CA ILE A 91 -1.87 -2.62 -7.19
C ILE A 91 -0.45 -2.07 -7.38
N GLY A 92 -0.32 -0.79 -7.72
CA GLY A 92 0.98 -0.13 -7.83
C GLY A 92 1.74 -0.11 -6.50
N HIS A 93 1.04 0.05 -5.38
CA HIS A 93 1.60 0.04 -4.04
C HIS A 93 2.21 -1.34 -3.72
N GLU A 94 1.44 -2.42 -3.90
CA GLU A 94 1.95 -3.79 -3.68
C GLU A 94 3.09 -4.16 -4.64
N LEU A 95 3.06 -3.69 -5.89
CA LEU A 95 4.18 -3.86 -6.82
C LEU A 95 5.43 -3.14 -6.33
N THR A 96 5.27 -1.95 -5.76
CA THR A 96 6.38 -1.13 -5.27
C THR A 96 7.00 -1.70 -4.00
N HIS A 97 6.26 -2.45 -3.18
CA HIS A 97 6.82 -3.17 -2.02
C HIS A 97 7.94 -4.14 -2.41
N GLY A 98 7.91 -4.73 -3.61
CA GLY A 98 9.03 -5.54 -4.11
C GLY A 98 10.34 -4.75 -4.31
N PHE A 99 10.29 -3.43 -4.22
CA PHE A 99 11.40 -2.51 -4.43
C PHE A 99 11.52 -1.48 -3.30
N ASP A 100 10.79 -1.59 -2.20
CA ASP A 100 10.98 -0.67 -1.06
C ASP A 100 12.30 -0.96 -0.30
N ASP A 101 12.53 -0.33 0.85
CA ASP A 101 13.77 -0.52 1.61
C ASP A 101 13.97 -1.96 2.13
N GLN A 102 12.90 -2.76 2.24
CA GLN A 102 12.94 -4.17 2.62
C GLN A 102 12.88 -5.09 1.40
N GLY A 103 11.90 -4.90 0.52
CA GLY A 103 11.67 -5.76 -0.64
C GLY A 103 12.85 -5.77 -1.61
N ARG A 104 13.55 -4.64 -1.79
CA ARG A 104 14.75 -4.58 -2.65
C ARG A 104 15.86 -5.56 -2.25
N GLN A 105 15.84 -6.08 -1.02
CA GLN A 105 16.86 -7.00 -0.51
C GLN A 105 16.61 -8.45 -0.99
N PHE A 106 15.45 -8.71 -1.60
CA PHE A 106 15.05 -10.02 -2.10
C PHE A 106 15.19 -10.08 -3.63
N ASP A 107 15.81 -11.14 -4.14
CA ASP A 107 15.91 -11.39 -5.58
C ASP A 107 14.56 -11.83 -6.18
N ALA A 108 14.50 -11.95 -7.51
CA ALA A 108 13.26 -12.33 -8.22
C ALA A 108 12.70 -13.72 -7.82
N ARG A 109 13.47 -14.55 -7.12
CA ARG A 109 13.06 -15.87 -6.61
C ARG A 109 12.66 -15.83 -5.12
N GLY A 110 12.72 -14.66 -4.48
CA GLY A 110 12.38 -14.44 -3.08
C GLY A 110 13.51 -14.78 -2.10
N ASN A 111 14.76 -14.83 -2.56
CA ASN A 111 15.90 -15.07 -1.67
C ASN A 111 16.49 -13.73 -1.20
N LEU A 112 16.82 -13.64 0.09
CA LEU A 112 17.62 -12.52 0.61
C LEU A 112 19.01 -12.56 -0.02
N ASN A 113 19.26 -11.66 -0.97
CA ASN A 113 20.48 -11.62 -1.77
C ASN A 113 20.68 -10.19 -2.28
N ASP A 114 21.87 -9.62 -2.10
CA ASP A 114 22.14 -8.29 -2.64
C ASP A 114 22.38 -8.39 -4.15
N TRP A 115 21.38 -7.96 -4.91
CA TRP A 115 21.39 -7.96 -6.38
C TRP A 115 21.65 -6.58 -6.98
N TRP A 116 21.97 -5.59 -6.14
CA TRP A 116 22.24 -4.22 -6.55
C TRP A 116 23.74 -3.95 -6.60
N THR A 117 24.17 -3.01 -7.45
CA THR A 117 25.52 -2.46 -7.31
C THR A 117 25.57 -1.54 -6.09
N ALA A 118 26.75 -1.38 -5.48
CA ALA A 118 26.93 -0.44 -4.36
C ALA A 118 26.56 1.01 -4.75
N ALA A 119 26.77 1.39 -6.01
CA ALA A 119 26.39 2.71 -6.52
C ALA A 119 24.87 2.89 -6.55
N ASP A 120 24.13 1.89 -7.04
CA ASP A 120 22.67 1.93 -7.08
C ASP A 120 22.08 1.92 -5.66
N ALA A 121 22.63 1.10 -4.75
CA ALA A 121 22.18 1.04 -3.36
C ALA A 121 22.38 2.39 -2.64
N LYS A 122 23.51 3.06 -2.89
CA LYS A 122 23.76 4.42 -2.39
C LYS A 122 22.76 5.42 -2.97
N ALA A 123 22.53 5.38 -4.27
CA ALA A 123 21.61 6.29 -4.95
C ALA A 123 20.13 6.06 -4.53
N PHE A 124 19.75 4.82 -4.20
CA PHE A 124 18.45 4.51 -3.59
C PHE A 124 18.33 5.14 -2.21
N THR A 125 19.34 4.95 -1.36
CA THR A 125 19.38 5.50 0.01
C THR A 125 19.30 7.04 0.00
N GLU A 126 19.96 7.70 -0.96
CA GLU A 126 19.88 9.16 -1.14
C GLU A 126 18.48 9.64 -1.56
N ARG A 127 17.72 8.85 -2.31
CA ARG A 127 16.35 9.21 -2.72
C ARG A 127 15.36 8.93 -1.60
N THR A 128 15.50 7.81 -0.90
CA THR A 128 14.61 7.44 0.21
C THR A 128 14.81 8.36 1.41
N SER A 129 16.02 8.90 1.64
CA SER A 129 16.22 9.92 2.69
C SER A 129 15.37 11.17 2.49
N CYS A 130 15.08 11.56 1.24
CA CYS A 130 14.12 12.64 0.96
C CYS A 130 12.72 12.33 1.51
N ILE A 131 12.25 11.08 1.34
CA ILE A 131 10.95 10.62 1.84
C ILE A 131 10.97 10.58 3.37
N VAL A 132 12.04 10.07 3.98
CA VAL A 132 12.21 10.09 5.45
C VAL A 132 12.09 11.52 5.98
N ASP A 133 12.87 12.46 5.42
CA ASP A 133 12.88 13.86 5.85
C ASP A 133 11.52 14.54 5.65
N GLN A 134 10.87 14.27 4.51
CA GLN A 134 9.53 14.80 4.22
C GLN A 134 8.53 14.38 5.30
N TYR A 135 8.43 13.08 5.57
CA TYR A 135 7.40 12.57 6.47
C TYR A 135 7.74 12.85 7.93
N ALA A 136 9.02 12.90 8.31
CA ALA A 136 9.45 13.34 9.64
C ALA A 136 9.05 14.81 9.95
N GLY A 137 8.87 15.64 8.92
CA GLY A 137 8.38 17.01 9.07
C GLY A 137 6.91 17.12 9.50
N TYR A 138 6.10 16.09 9.27
CA TYR A 138 4.67 16.11 9.53
C TYR A 138 4.32 15.86 11.00
N THR A 139 3.27 16.55 11.48
CA THR A 139 2.73 16.38 12.84
C THR A 139 1.59 15.37 12.82
N ALA A 140 1.76 14.24 13.49
CA ALA A 140 0.72 13.24 13.66
C ALA A 140 -0.42 13.75 14.55
N ILE A 141 -0.09 14.29 15.72
CA ILE A 141 -1.08 14.84 16.66
C ILE A 141 -0.36 15.73 17.67
N ASP A 142 -0.89 16.93 17.93
CA ASP A 142 -0.32 17.92 18.85
C ASP A 142 1.19 18.15 18.66
N ASP A 143 2.00 17.62 19.57
CA ASP A 143 3.46 17.69 19.62
C ASP A 143 4.18 16.50 18.95
N VAL A 144 3.44 15.45 18.57
CA VAL A 144 3.98 14.21 18.03
C VAL A 144 4.21 14.33 16.53
N LYS A 145 5.46 14.16 16.11
CA LYS A 145 5.86 14.04 14.70
C LYS A 145 5.70 12.60 14.20
N LEU A 146 5.50 12.42 12.90
CA LEU A 146 5.63 11.10 12.29
C LEU A 146 7.08 10.65 12.32
N ASN A 147 7.28 9.34 12.46
CA ASN A 147 8.59 8.74 12.26
C ASN A 147 8.76 8.39 10.77
N GLY A 148 9.49 9.25 10.04
CA GLY A 148 9.75 9.07 8.61
C GLY A 148 10.50 7.78 8.27
N GLN A 149 11.33 7.26 9.18
CA GLN A 149 12.04 6.00 9.00
C GLN A 149 11.11 4.79 9.21
N LEU A 150 10.26 4.84 10.23
CA LEU A 150 9.24 3.81 10.49
C LEU A 150 8.29 3.67 9.29
N THR A 151 7.93 4.78 8.68
CA THR A 151 6.94 4.83 7.59
C THR A 151 7.53 4.72 6.19
N LEU A 152 8.85 4.52 6.07
CA LEU A 152 9.58 4.66 4.81
C LEU A 152 9.09 3.70 3.71
N GLY A 153 8.93 2.42 4.03
CA GLY A 153 8.48 1.41 3.07
C GLY A 153 7.13 1.76 2.48
N GLU A 154 6.15 2.00 3.35
CA GLU A 154 4.78 2.39 2.98
C GLU A 154 4.72 3.70 2.20
N ASN A 155 5.47 4.72 2.63
CA ASN A 155 5.49 6.01 1.94
C ASN A 155 6.13 5.89 0.55
N THR A 156 7.14 5.02 0.39
CA THR A 156 7.77 4.73 -0.90
C THR A 156 6.78 3.98 -1.80
N ALA A 157 6.07 3.00 -1.24
CA ALA A 157 5.05 2.23 -1.94
C ALA A 157 3.87 3.10 -2.39
N ASP A 158 3.41 4.04 -1.57
CA ASP A 158 2.37 5.01 -1.97
C ASP A 158 2.81 5.93 -3.11
N ASN A 159 4.02 6.50 -3.01
CA ASN A 159 4.54 7.41 -4.03
C ASN A 159 4.75 6.68 -5.36
N GLY A 160 5.32 5.48 -5.34
CA GLY A 160 5.48 4.64 -6.53
C GLY A 160 4.14 4.18 -7.08
N GLY A 161 3.26 3.70 -6.20
CA GLY A 161 1.98 3.11 -6.58
C GLY A 161 1.04 4.07 -7.29
N LEU A 162 0.84 5.27 -6.74
CA LEU A 162 0.00 6.27 -7.40
C LEU A 162 0.60 6.73 -8.73
N ARG A 163 1.93 6.81 -8.84
CA ARG A 163 2.62 7.21 -10.07
C ARG A 163 2.45 6.15 -11.16
N VAL A 164 2.65 4.88 -10.83
CA VAL A 164 2.42 3.75 -11.74
C VAL A 164 0.96 3.69 -12.17
N ALA A 165 0.02 3.89 -11.25
CA ALA A 165 -1.41 3.90 -11.56
C ALA A 165 -1.79 5.02 -12.52
N LEU A 166 -1.27 6.24 -12.31
CA LEU A 166 -1.49 7.37 -13.22
C LEU A 166 -0.90 7.09 -14.60
N MET A 167 0.33 6.56 -14.67
CA MET A 167 0.97 6.18 -15.94
C MET A 167 0.17 5.12 -16.70
N ALA A 168 -0.30 4.08 -15.99
CA ALA A 168 -1.12 3.02 -16.56
C ALA A 168 -2.47 3.56 -17.05
N TYR A 169 -3.09 4.46 -16.30
CA TYR A 169 -4.33 5.11 -16.72
C TYR A 169 -4.14 5.92 -18.01
N VAL A 170 -3.14 6.80 -18.07
CA VAL A 170 -2.82 7.60 -19.26
C VAL A 170 -2.53 6.71 -20.46
N ALA A 171 -1.72 5.66 -20.30
CA ALA A 171 -1.44 4.70 -21.36
C ALA A 171 -2.73 4.00 -21.85
N SER A 172 -3.66 3.72 -20.94
CA SER A 172 -4.93 3.05 -21.25
C SER A 172 -5.95 3.91 -22.03
N LEU A 173 -5.69 5.22 -22.17
CA LEU A 173 -6.47 6.11 -23.01
C LEU A 173 -6.10 5.99 -24.49
N ALA A 174 -4.93 5.41 -24.83
CA ALA A 174 -4.48 5.17 -26.21
C ALA A 174 -4.56 6.40 -27.14
N GLY A 175 -4.37 7.61 -26.60
CA GLY A 175 -4.49 8.87 -27.35
C GLY A 175 -5.93 9.36 -27.55
N GLY A 176 -6.92 8.70 -26.94
CA GLY A 176 -8.29 9.19 -26.85
C GLY A 176 -8.38 10.46 -26.01
N GLU A 177 -9.31 11.34 -26.37
CA GLU A 177 -9.50 12.64 -25.74
C GLU A 177 -9.78 12.50 -24.22
N PRO A 178 -9.10 13.29 -23.36
CA PRO A 178 -9.42 13.37 -21.95
C PRO A 178 -10.91 13.71 -21.76
N ARG A 179 -11.66 12.81 -21.12
CA ARG A 179 -13.08 13.05 -20.83
C ARG A 179 -13.20 13.89 -19.57
N VAL A 180 -13.95 14.99 -19.65
CA VAL A 180 -14.43 15.72 -18.48
C VAL A 180 -15.72 15.07 -17.98
N LEU A 181 -15.78 14.78 -16.69
CA LEU A 181 -16.93 14.18 -16.02
C LEU A 181 -17.14 14.94 -14.71
N ASP A 182 -18.36 15.44 -14.49
CA ASP A 182 -18.74 16.29 -13.36
C ASP A 182 -17.80 17.50 -13.15
N GLY A 183 -17.27 18.05 -14.25
CA GLY A 183 -16.35 19.20 -14.22
C GLY A 183 -14.88 18.84 -13.96
N PHE A 184 -14.54 17.56 -13.79
CA PHE A 184 -13.18 17.12 -13.51
C PHE A 184 -12.54 16.40 -14.71
N THR A 185 -11.26 16.62 -14.95
CA THR A 185 -10.48 15.89 -15.96
C THR A 185 -10.23 14.45 -15.55
N SER A 186 -9.84 13.63 -16.52
CA SER A 186 -9.39 12.26 -16.35
C SER A 186 -8.35 12.10 -15.23
N GLU A 187 -7.30 12.92 -15.21
CA GLU A 187 -6.23 12.89 -14.20
C GLU A 187 -6.71 13.36 -12.84
N GLN A 188 -7.54 14.41 -12.80
CA GLN A 188 -8.13 14.88 -11.54
C GLN A 188 -8.96 13.77 -10.88
N ARG A 189 -9.68 12.96 -11.66
CA ARG A 189 -10.44 11.81 -11.14
C ARG A 189 -9.57 10.69 -10.58
N VAL A 190 -8.36 10.46 -11.11
CA VAL A 190 -7.38 9.54 -10.50
C VAL A 190 -6.97 10.03 -9.13
N PHE A 191 -6.59 11.30 -9.02
CA PHE A 191 -6.19 11.88 -7.73
C PHE A 191 -7.34 11.94 -6.72
N MET A 192 -8.57 12.18 -7.16
CA MET A 192 -9.75 12.12 -6.30
C MET A 192 -10.05 10.69 -5.83
N GLY A 193 -9.93 9.68 -6.71
CA GLY A 193 -10.07 8.28 -6.34
C GLY A 193 -9.05 7.88 -5.27
N TRP A 194 -7.78 8.29 -5.45
CA TRP A 194 -6.73 8.12 -4.44
C TRP A 194 -7.07 8.81 -3.13
N ALA A 195 -7.52 10.06 -3.17
CA ALA A 195 -7.85 10.79 -1.95
C ALA A 195 -9.01 10.14 -1.18
N GLN A 196 -10.02 9.63 -1.89
CA GLN A 196 -11.23 9.06 -1.29
C GLN A 196 -11.01 7.73 -0.57
N VAL A 197 -10.08 6.88 -1.05
CA VAL A 197 -9.77 5.62 -0.35
C VAL A 197 -9.10 5.84 1.01
N TRP A 198 -8.53 7.02 1.24
CA TRP A 198 -7.85 7.40 2.49
C TRP A 198 -8.66 8.35 3.37
N CYS A 199 -9.94 8.56 3.07
CA CYS A 199 -10.82 9.30 3.96
C CYS A 199 -10.96 8.55 5.30
N GLU A 200 -10.43 9.15 6.37
CA GLU A 200 -10.48 8.58 7.71
C GLU A 200 -10.63 9.67 8.77
N ASN A 201 -11.08 9.26 9.95
CA ASN A 201 -11.01 10.06 11.16
C ASN A 201 -10.57 9.16 12.32
N ARG A 202 -9.67 9.67 13.16
CA ARG A 202 -9.03 8.89 14.22
C ARG A 202 -9.19 9.60 15.56
N ARG A 203 -9.38 8.82 16.63
CA ARG A 203 -9.35 9.35 17.99
C ARG A 203 -7.92 9.83 18.32
N PRO A 204 -7.73 10.93 19.05
CA PRO A 204 -6.39 11.45 19.36
C PRO A 204 -5.46 10.43 20.02
N GLU A 205 -5.99 9.59 20.92
CA GLU A 205 -5.23 8.55 21.61
C GLU A 205 -4.76 7.46 20.65
N TYR A 206 -5.62 7.10 19.69
CA TYR A 206 -5.28 6.16 18.62
C TYR A 206 -4.23 6.75 17.69
N GLU A 207 -4.39 8.00 17.24
CA GLU A 207 -3.41 8.67 16.37
C GLU A 207 -2.03 8.76 17.04
N ARG A 208 -1.98 9.08 18.34
CA ARG A 208 -0.74 9.11 19.12
C ARG A 208 -0.05 7.74 19.17
N LEU A 209 -0.81 6.67 19.38
CA LEU A 209 -0.28 5.30 19.36
C LEU A 209 0.24 4.91 17.97
N GLN A 210 -0.58 5.15 16.93
CA GLN A 210 -0.25 4.77 15.55
C GLN A 210 0.99 5.50 15.04
N ALA A 211 1.22 6.76 15.44
CA ALA A 211 2.42 7.51 15.10
C ALA A 211 3.73 6.82 15.56
N GLN A 212 3.65 5.93 16.55
CA GLN A 212 4.80 5.21 17.11
C GLN A 212 4.90 3.76 16.64
N THR A 213 3.77 3.13 16.28
CA THR A 213 3.73 1.67 16.06
C THR A 213 3.34 1.24 14.66
N ASN A 214 2.73 2.12 13.86
CA ASN A 214 2.25 1.76 12.53
C ASN A 214 3.25 2.17 11.45
N PRO A 215 3.65 1.25 10.55
CA PRO A 215 4.46 1.62 9.39
C PRO A 215 3.70 2.50 8.39
N HIS A 216 2.38 2.59 8.47
CA HIS A 216 1.61 3.44 7.56
C HIS A 216 1.43 4.85 8.13
N ALA A 217 1.72 5.86 7.32
CA ALA A 217 1.34 7.23 7.64
C ALA A 217 -0.20 7.37 7.75
N PRO A 218 -0.72 8.35 8.53
CA PRO A 218 -2.13 8.70 8.52
C PRO A 218 -2.61 9.03 7.10
N GLY A 219 -3.87 8.70 6.79
CA GLY A 219 -4.47 8.82 5.45
C GLY A 219 -4.29 10.22 4.84
N ARG A 220 -4.44 11.29 5.64
CA ARG A 220 -4.17 12.67 5.17
C ARG A 220 -2.74 12.88 4.67
N TYR A 221 -1.75 12.19 5.23
CA TYR A 221 -0.36 12.25 4.80
C TYR A 221 -0.05 11.25 3.68
N ARG A 222 -0.75 10.11 3.61
CA ARG A 222 -0.73 9.25 2.42
C ARG A 222 -1.28 9.98 1.19
N VAL A 223 -2.30 10.82 1.36
CA VAL A 223 -2.82 11.67 0.28
C VAL A 223 -1.87 12.83 0.00
N ASN A 224 -1.75 13.75 0.96
CA ASN A 224 -1.08 15.03 0.70
C ASN A 224 0.43 14.88 0.55
N GLY A 225 1.05 13.96 1.31
CA GLY A 225 2.47 13.68 1.20
C GLY A 225 2.85 13.18 -0.19
N VAL A 226 2.07 12.25 -0.75
CA VAL A 226 2.29 11.71 -2.09
C VAL A 226 2.02 12.76 -3.16
N VAL A 227 0.83 13.35 -3.20
CA VAL A 227 0.47 14.24 -4.33
C VAL A 227 1.31 15.52 -4.34
N SER A 228 1.87 15.94 -3.19
CA SER A 228 2.82 17.05 -3.12
C SER A 228 4.20 16.77 -3.73
N ASN A 229 4.52 15.49 -4.00
CA ASN A 229 5.70 15.08 -4.75
C ASN A 229 5.43 14.90 -6.25
N MET A 230 4.19 15.11 -6.72
CA MET A 230 3.78 14.84 -8.10
C MET A 230 3.53 16.14 -8.88
N PRO A 231 4.44 16.54 -9.78
CA PRO A 231 4.19 17.64 -10.72
C PRO A 231 2.91 17.44 -11.55
N GLU A 232 2.51 16.18 -11.77
CA GLU A 232 1.28 15.82 -12.44
C GLU A 232 0.03 16.30 -11.68
N PHE A 233 0.05 16.21 -10.34
CA PHE A 233 -1.03 16.75 -9.50
C PHE A 233 -1.06 18.28 -9.56
N GLN A 234 0.10 18.92 -9.42
CA GLN A 234 0.23 20.37 -9.54
C GLN A 234 -0.35 20.88 -10.87
N LYS A 235 -0.03 20.20 -11.98
CA LYS A 235 -0.58 20.52 -13.30
C LYS A 235 -2.09 20.29 -13.36
N ALA A 236 -2.56 19.11 -12.94
CA ALA A 236 -3.96 18.72 -13.03
C ALA A 236 -4.89 19.69 -12.26
N PHE A 237 -4.45 20.23 -11.12
CA PHE A 237 -5.22 21.17 -10.30
C PHE A 237 -4.77 22.63 -10.44
N SER A 238 -3.86 22.92 -11.38
CA SER A 238 -3.31 24.27 -11.58
C SER A 238 -2.82 24.92 -10.28
N CYS A 239 -2.15 24.15 -9.42
CA CYS A 239 -1.66 24.66 -8.14
C CYS A 239 -0.59 25.73 -8.36
N LYS A 240 -0.76 26.87 -7.68
CA LYS A 240 0.21 27.97 -7.70
C LYS A 240 1.53 27.53 -7.03
N PRO A 241 2.68 28.12 -7.39
CA PRO A 241 3.98 27.74 -6.82
C PRO A 241 4.09 27.86 -5.29
N ASP A 242 3.28 28.72 -4.67
CA ASP A 242 3.22 28.97 -3.23
C ASP A 242 2.12 28.17 -2.52
N ALA A 243 1.36 27.35 -3.24
CA ALA A 243 0.30 26.55 -2.65
C ALA A 243 0.89 25.50 -1.69
N PRO A 244 0.22 25.16 -0.57
CA PRO A 244 0.71 24.18 0.40
C PRO A 244 1.03 22.80 -0.20
N MET A 245 0.37 22.44 -1.30
CA MET A 245 0.55 21.18 -2.01
C MET A 245 1.71 21.19 -3.01
N VAL A 246 2.41 22.31 -3.18
CA VAL A 246 3.57 22.43 -4.08
C VAL A 246 4.83 22.53 -3.25
N ARG A 247 5.63 21.46 -3.21
CA ARG A 247 6.89 21.44 -2.47
C ARG A 247 8.04 21.95 -3.34
N PRO A 248 8.93 22.82 -2.81
CA PRO A 248 10.14 23.22 -3.53
C PRO A 248 11.08 22.05 -3.83
N ARG A 249 11.11 21.05 -2.94
CA ARG A 249 11.88 19.81 -3.10
C ARG A 249 10.92 18.62 -3.12
N THR A 250 10.61 18.12 -4.30
CA THR A 250 9.83 16.89 -4.50
C THR A 250 10.72 15.67 -4.30
N CYS A 251 10.20 14.64 -3.64
CA CYS A 251 10.89 13.36 -3.47
C CYS A 251 10.45 12.37 -4.54
N ARG A 252 11.40 11.63 -5.13
CA ARG A 252 11.10 10.58 -6.11
C ARG A 252 12.11 9.45 -6.02
N VAL A 253 11.59 8.23 -5.86
CA VAL A 253 12.37 6.99 -5.88
C VAL A 253 12.07 6.24 -7.17
N TRP A 254 10.81 5.85 -7.36
CA TRP A 254 10.29 5.11 -8.52
C TRP A 254 9.58 6.05 -9.54
#